data_AF-A0A226X301-F1
#
_entry.id   AF-A0A226X301-F1
#
_cell.length_a   1.000
_cell.length_b   1.000
_cell.length_c   1.000
_cell.angle_alpha   90.00
_cell.angle_beta   90.00
_cell.angle_gamma   90.00
#
_symmetry.space_group_name_H-M   'P 1'
#
loop_
_entity.id
_entity.type
_entity.pdbx_description
1 polymer ?
#
loop_
_entity_poly.entity_id
_entity_poly.type
_entity_poly.pdbx_seq_one_letter_code
_entity_poly.pdbx_strand_id
1 'polypeptide(L)' 'MAVGVAVGVTTAVVVGATVAALPPNCSSIVVNGIAYQQCGPNWYQPQYVGTQVQYVVVTAPR' A
#
# COMPACT_ATOMS: atom_id res chain seq x y z
N MET A 1 22.43 -11.26 -8.33
CA MET A 1 21.01 -10.84 -8.47
C MET A 1 20.51 -10.59 -7.06
N ALA A 2 20.06 -9.38 -6.75
CA ALA A 2 19.75 -8.96 -5.38
C ALA A 2 18.59 -9.78 -4.81
N VAL A 3 18.79 -10.36 -3.62
CA VAL A 3 17.76 -11.05 -2.84
C VAL A 3 16.81 -9.97 -2.34
N GLY A 4 15.72 -9.74 -3.07
CA GLY A 4 14.59 -8.97 -2.58
C GLY A 4 13.91 -9.79 -1.51
N VAL A 5 14.20 -9.48 -0.24
CA VAL A 5 13.46 -10.03 0.90
C VAL A 5 12.04 -9.46 0.80
N ALA A 6 11.13 -10.21 0.18
CA ALA A 6 9.71 -9.93 0.23
C ALA A 6 9.23 -10.29 1.64
N VAL A 7 9.30 -9.34 2.56
CA VAL A 7 8.61 -9.41 3.84
C VAL A 7 7.11 -9.27 3.53
N GLY A 8 6.49 -10.39 3.15
CA GLY A 8 5.06 -10.52 3.00
C GLY A 8 4.40 -10.50 4.37
N VAL A 9 4.21 -9.31 4.94
CA VAL A 9 3.40 -9.16 6.14
C VAL A 9 1.94 -9.31 5.73
N THR A 10 1.42 -10.53 5.85
CA THR A 10 -0.02 -10.81 5.85
C THR A 10 -0.63 -10.28 7.16
N THR A 11 -0.68 -8.97 7.32
CA THR A 11 -1.49 -8.37 8.39
C THR A 11 -2.73 -7.81 7.72
N ALA A 12 -3.89 -8.29 8.15
CA ALA A 12 -5.16 -7.65 7.87
C ALA A 12 -5.02 -6.20 8.34
N VAL A 13 -4.83 -5.27 7.40
CA VAL A 13 -4.39 -3.93 7.74
C VAL A 13 -5.59 -3.16 8.26
N VAL A 14 -5.52 -2.79 9.54
CA VAL A 14 -6.45 -1.85 10.16
C VAL A 14 -6.29 -0.50 9.46
N VAL A 15 -7.38 0.22 9.18
CA VAL A 15 -7.29 1.59 8.63
C VAL A 15 -6.34 2.41 9.50
N GLY A 16 -5.32 3.02 8.87
CA GLY A 16 -4.25 3.75 9.57
C GLY A 16 -2.93 2.98 9.76
N ALA A 17 -2.86 1.68 9.45
CA ALA A 17 -1.58 0.97 9.47
C ALA A 17 -0.76 1.21 8.19
N THR A 18 0.56 1.18 8.34
CA THR A 18 1.53 1.40 7.27
C THR A 18 2.20 0.09 6.89
N VAL A 19 2.27 -0.19 5.60
CA VAL A 19 2.85 -1.42 5.05
C VAL A 19 4.00 -1.08 4.11
N ALA A 20 5.08 -1.85 4.16
CA ALA A 20 6.22 -1.67 3.25
C ALA A 20 6.02 -2.35 1.89
N ALA A 21 5.21 -3.42 1.83
CA ALA A 21 4.94 -4.18 0.62
C ALA A 21 3.50 -4.69 0.56
N LEU A 22 2.80 -4.44 -0.55
CA LEU A 22 1.44 -4.91 -0.75
C LEU A 22 1.43 -6.34 -1.30
N PRO A 23 0.47 -7.19 -0.92
CA PRO A 23 0.28 -8.50 -1.53
C PRO A 23 -0.09 -8.38 -3.03
N PRO A 24 0.15 -9.42 -3.85
CA PRO A 24 0.00 -9.36 -5.31
C PRO A 24 -1.46 -9.25 -5.80
N ASN A 25 -2.43 -9.23 -4.89
CA ASN A 25 -3.86 -9.09 -5.20
C ASN A 25 -4.36 -7.64 -5.13
N CYS A 26 -3.46 -6.66 -5.14
CA CYS A 26 -3.81 -5.24 -5.12
C CYS A 26 -3.82 -4.66 -6.53
N SER A 27 -4.79 -3.79 -6.81
CA SER A 27 -4.94 -3.08 -8.08
C SER A 27 -4.59 -1.60 -7.91
N SER A 28 -3.79 -1.07 -8.82
CA SER A 28 -3.43 0.35 -8.81
C SER A 28 -4.53 1.18 -9.46
N ILE A 29 -5.22 2.01 -8.69
CA ILE A 29 -6.30 2.89 -9.14
C ILE A 29 -5.90 4.35 -8.94
N VAL A 30 -5.95 5.14 -10.01
CA VAL A 30 -5.73 6.58 -9.92
C VAL A 30 -7.06 7.28 -9.65
N VAL A 31 -7.17 7.93 -8.50
CA VAL A 31 -8.35 8.71 -8.10
C VAL A 31 -7.94 10.16 -7.97
N ASN A 32 -8.61 11.04 -8.71
CA ASN A 32 -8.35 12.48 -8.68
C ASN A 32 -6.87 12.85 -8.97
N GLY A 33 -6.21 12.09 -9.85
CA GLY A 33 -4.79 12.28 -10.19
C GLY A 33 -3.78 11.70 -9.19
N ILE A 34 -4.25 11.06 -8.11
CA ILE A 34 -3.38 10.38 -7.12
C ILE A 34 -3.46 8.88 -7.34
N ALA A 35 -2.31 8.22 -7.45
CA ALA A 35 -2.23 6.76 -7.55
C ALA A 35 -2.42 6.12 -6.17
N TYR A 36 -3.51 5.38 -6.02
CA TYR A 36 -3.78 4.54 -4.86
C TYR A 36 -3.65 3.07 -5.23
N GLN A 37 -3.36 2.23 -4.25
CA GLN A 37 -3.40 0.78 -4.40
C GLN A 37 -4.63 0.27 -3.64
N GLN A 38 -5.57 -0.34 -4.35
CA GLN A 38 -6.78 -0.93 -3.79
C GLN A 38 -6.59 -2.43 -3.61
N CYS A 39 -6.66 -2.91 -2.37
CA CYS A 39 -6.62 -4.33 -2.03
C CYS A 39 -7.96 -4.73 -1.42
N GLY A 40 -8.91 -5.15 -2.25
CA GLY A 40 -10.27 -5.46 -1.81
C GLY A 40 -10.97 -4.24 -1.18
N PRO A 41 -11.34 -4.26 0.11
CA PRO A 41 -11.96 -3.11 0.78
C PRO A 41 -10.96 -2.05 1.28
N ASN A 42 -9.67 -2.38 1.34
CA ASN A 42 -8.63 -1.48 1.86
C ASN A 42 -8.00 -0.66 0.73
N TRP A 43 -7.74 0.61 1.02
CA TRP A 43 -7.03 1.51 0.11
C TRP A 43 -5.70 1.90 0.70
N TYR A 44 -4.69 2.06 -0.14
CA TYR A 44 -3.33 2.37 0.28
C TYR A 44 -2.79 3.54 -0.53
N GLN A 45 -2.21 4.51 0.16
CA GLN A 45 -1.54 5.65 -0.45
C GLN A 45 -0.03 5.53 -0.25
N PRO A 46 0.79 5.60 -1.31
CA PRO A 46 2.24 5.67 -1.17
C PRO A 46 2.66 7.00 -0.53
N GLN A 47 3.45 6.92 0.54
CA GLN A 47 4.05 8.03 1.24
C GLN A 47 5.57 7.81 1.29
N TYR A 48 6.32 8.84 0.91
CA TYR A 48 7.78 8.81 1.05
C TYR A 48 8.16 9.22 2.46
N VAL A 49 8.76 8.30 3.21
CA VAL A 49 9.26 8.53 4.57
C VAL A 49 10.79 8.46 4.50
N GLY A 50 11.42 9.63 4.38
CA GLY A 50 12.86 9.73 4.14
C GLY A 50 13.24 9.18 2.77
N THR A 51 13.99 8.08 2.74
CA THR A 51 14.43 7.39 1.51
C THR A 51 13.62 6.13 1.20
N GLN A 52 12.64 5.79 2.04
CA GLN A 52 11.81 4.60 1.89
C GLN A 52 10.39 4.97 1.47
N VAL A 53 9.77 4.14 0.64
CA VAL A 53 8.34 4.24 0.35
C VAL A 53 7.59 3.39 1.35
N GLN A 54 6.60 3.99 2.01
CA GLN A 54 5.65 3.30 2.87
C GLN A 54 4.26 3.49 2.30
N TYR A 55 3.40 2.50 2.44
CA TYR A 55 2.02 2.55 2.00
C TYR A 55 1.13 2.71 3.21
N VAL A 56 0.45 3.83 3.32
CA VAL A 56 -0.47 4.13 4.43
C VAL A 56 -1.86 3.64 4.05
N VAL A 57 -2.52 2.86 4.91
CA VAL A 57 -3.91 2.48 4.69
C VAL A 57 -4.84 3.63 4.95
N VAL A 58 -5.55 4.00 3.90
CA VAL A 58 -6.57 5.03 3.87
C VAL A 58 -7.95 4.39 3.65
N THR A 59 -8.99 5.15 3.97
CA THR A 59 -10.35 4.81 3.56
C THR A 59 -10.52 5.05 2.07
N ALA A 60 -11.52 4.40 1.47
CA ALA A 60 -11.85 4.60 0.06
C ALA A 60 -12.04 6.10 -0.23
N PRO A 61 -11.31 6.69 -1.20
CA PRO A 61 -11.57 8.04 -1.65
C PRO A 61 -12.98 8.07 -2.26
N ARG A 62 -13.77 9.08 -1.87
CA ARG A 62 -15.15 9.29 -2.30
C ARG A 62 -15.22 10.14 -3.56
#